data_AF-A0A350IE76-F1
#
_entry.id   AF-A0A350IE76-F1
#
_cell.length_a   1.000
_cell.length_b   1.000
_cell.length_c   1.000
_cell.angle_alpha   90.00
_cell.angle_beta   90.00
_cell.angle_gamma   90.00
#
_symmetry.space_group_name_H-M   'P 1'
#
loop_
_entity.id
_entity.type
_entity.pdbx_description
1 polymer ?
#
loop_
_entity_poly.entity_id
_entity_poly.type
_entity_poly.pdbx_seq_one_letter_code
_entity_poly.pdbx_strand_id
1 'polypeptide(L)'
;MVLSNGDNNMIFTVWQIQYSKADIAAINAGETNAKREAKTEMNFDFSGNNISGIADQALTDGLYTHVSDIRAETPDHCFEIGNIGPESAITRFSRMSSLSVGDIIVDVEGNAMVVANYGFKEIGFKPEMSAANLVYNMEEVA
;
A
#
# COMPACT_ATOMS: atom_id res chain seq x y z
N MET A 1 14.29 -5.51 -22.05
CA MET A 1 13.96 -6.85 -21.52
C MET A 1 12.48 -6.79 -21.23
N VAL A 2 11.65 -7.27 -22.15
CA VAL A 2 10.19 -7.20 -22.03
C VAL A 2 9.79 -8.34 -21.09
N LEU A 3 9.33 -8.01 -19.88
CA LEU A 3 8.73 -8.99 -18.98
C LEU A 3 7.55 -9.62 -19.73
N SER A 4 7.57 -10.94 -19.91
CA SER A 4 6.49 -11.64 -20.58
C SER A 4 5.19 -11.42 -19.79
N ASN A 5 4.08 -11.26 -20.50
CA ASN A 5 2.73 -11.01 -19.96
C ASN A 5 2.21 -12.07 -18.94
N GLY A 6 3.03 -13.05 -18.54
CA GLY A 6 2.72 -14.02 -17.49
C GLY A 6 3.18 -13.60 -16.09
N ASP A 7 4.24 -12.79 -15.96
CA ASP A 7 4.80 -12.43 -14.63
C ASP A 7 4.07 -11.25 -13.98
N ASN A 8 3.48 -10.37 -14.80
CA ASN A 8 2.67 -9.24 -14.32
C ASN A 8 1.33 -9.69 -13.73
N ASN A 9 0.89 -10.93 -13.97
CA ASN A 9 -0.44 -11.41 -13.59
C ASN A 9 -0.59 -11.70 -12.08
N MET A 10 0.51 -11.57 -11.32
CA MET A 10 0.61 -11.97 -9.92
C MET A 10 1.30 -10.89 -9.08
N ILE A 11 1.28 -9.61 -9.48
CA ILE A 11 1.99 -8.55 -8.76
C ILE A 11 1.00 -7.68 -7.98
N PHE A 12 1.23 -7.55 -6.68
CA PHE A 12 0.57 -6.58 -5.84
C PHE A 12 1.48 -5.39 -5.60
N THR A 13 0.98 -4.18 -5.87
CA THR A 13 1.68 -2.96 -5.44
C THR A 13 1.35 -2.70 -3.97
N VAL A 14 2.35 -2.28 -3.19
CA VAL A 14 2.21 -2.06 -1.75
C VAL A 14 2.43 -0.59 -1.44
N TRP A 15 1.48 -0.02 -0.71
CA TRP A 15 1.44 1.39 -0.38
C TRP A 15 1.38 1.55 1.14
N GLN A 16 2.34 2.31 1.67
CA GLN A 16 2.46 2.55 3.11
C GLN A 16 2.55 4.05 3.40
N ILE A 17 1.94 4.47 4.50
CA ILE A 17 2.16 5.81 5.06
C ILE A 17 3.58 5.86 5.66
N GLN A 18 4.45 6.67 5.05
CA GLN A 18 5.82 6.88 5.53
C GLN A 18 5.96 8.24 6.21
N TYR A 19 6.53 8.28 7.41
CA TYR A 19 6.83 9.53 8.12
C TYR A 19 8.18 10.09 7.68
N SER A 20 8.17 11.34 7.21
CA SER A 20 9.38 12.13 7.00
C SER A 20 9.99 12.59 8.33
N LYS A 21 11.20 13.13 8.29
CA LYS A 21 11.81 13.75 9.49
C LYS A 21 10.97 14.92 10.02
N ALA A 22 10.34 15.69 9.12
CA ALA A 22 9.46 16.79 9.49
C ALA A 22 8.19 16.28 10.17
N ASP A 23 7.58 15.21 9.64
CA ASP A 23 6.43 14.56 10.26
C ASP A 23 6.75 14.11 11.68
N ILE A 24 7.88 13.42 11.87
CA ILE A 24 8.32 12.94 13.18
C ILE A 24 8.58 14.10 14.15
N ALA A 25 9.20 15.18 13.69
CA ALA A 25 9.46 16.36 14.52
C ALA A 25 8.16 17.03 14.98
N ALA A 26 7.19 17.23 14.07
CA ALA A 26 5.88 17.78 14.38
C ALA A 26 5.12 16.91 15.40
N ILE A 27 5.09 15.59 15.18
CA ILE A 27 4.45 14.64 16.11
C ILE A 27 5.11 14.70 17.50
N ASN A 28 6.44 14.71 17.57
CA ASN A 28 7.17 14.80 18.84
C ASN A 28 6.99 16.15 19.55
N ALA A 29 6.68 17.22 18.80
CA ALA A 29 6.31 18.53 19.33
C ALA A 29 4.83 18.61 19.78
N GLY A 30 4.04 17.57 19.54
CA GLY A 30 2.60 17.54 19.85
C GLY A 30 1.73 18.26 18.83
N GLU A 31 2.26 18.56 17.64
CA GLU A 31 1.51 19.16 16.54
C GLU A 31 0.65 18.11 15.83
N THR A 32 -0.43 18.56 15.19
CA THR A 32 -1.28 17.70 14.36
C THR A 32 -0.52 17.24 13.11
N ASN A 33 -0.77 15.99 12.70
CA ASN A 33 -0.14 15.41 11.53
C ASN A 33 -1.10 14.44 10.85
N ALA A 34 -1.50 14.76 9.62
CA ALA A 34 -2.52 14.01 8.89
C ALA A 34 -2.17 12.52 8.73
N LYS A 35 -0.90 12.18 8.49
CA LYS A 35 -0.44 10.79 8.41
C LYS A 35 -0.62 10.05 9.74
N ARG A 36 -0.38 10.73 10.86
CA ARG A 36 -0.55 10.16 12.20
C ARG A 36 -2.01 10.01 12.55
N GLU A 37 -2.84 10.99 12.23
CA GLU A 37 -4.29 10.97 12.44
C GLU A 37 -4.92 9.80 11.66
N ALA A 38 -4.67 9.71 10.35
CA ALA A 38 -5.18 8.62 9.51
C ALA A 38 -4.76 7.23 10.03
N LYS A 39 -3.46 7.00 10.31
CA LYS A 39 -2.99 5.73 10.90
C LYS A 39 -3.67 5.44 12.24
N THR A 40 -3.93 6.46 13.06
CA THR A 40 -4.55 6.31 14.37
C THR A 40 -6.01 5.91 14.24
N GLU A 41 -6.77 6.61 13.39
CA GLU A 41 -8.18 6.30 13.13
C GLU A 41 -8.37 4.90 12.56
N MET A 42 -7.53 4.48 11.61
CA MET A 42 -7.57 3.12 11.05
C MET A 42 -7.27 2.04 12.11
N ASN A 43 -6.27 2.26 12.96
CA ASN A 43 -5.93 1.30 14.03
C ASN A 43 -7.02 1.20 15.11
N PHE A 44 -7.78 2.27 15.34
CA PHE A 44 -8.86 2.30 16.32
C PHE A 44 -10.24 1.96 15.74
N ASP A 45 -10.35 1.66 14.44
CA ASP A 45 -11.56 1.09 13.86
C ASP A 45 -11.66 -0.42 14.17
N PHE A 46 -11.91 -0.72 15.44
CA PHE A 46 -12.07 -2.10 15.93
C PHE A 46 -13.20 -2.85 15.24
N SER A 47 -14.19 -2.12 14.70
CA SER A 47 -15.30 -2.70 13.94
C SER A 47 -14.93 -3.04 12.50
N GLY A 48 -13.89 -2.41 11.96
CA GLY A 48 -13.41 -2.56 10.58
C GLY A 48 -14.38 -2.04 9.52
N ASN A 49 -15.37 -1.22 9.91
CA ASN A 49 -16.42 -0.73 9.01
C ASN A 49 -16.08 0.60 8.34
N ASN A 50 -15.16 1.37 8.90
CA ASN A 50 -14.81 2.72 8.44
C ASN A 50 -13.44 2.77 7.76
N ILE A 51 -12.60 1.76 8.00
CA ILE A 51 -11.21 1.72 7.52
C ILE A 51 -11.08 1.94 6.02
N SER A 52 -11.97 1.40 5.19
CA SER A 52 -11.96 1.64 3.74
C SER A 52 -12.07 3.12 3.39
N GLY A 53 -13.02 3.84 4.01
CA GLY A 53 -13.22 5.27 3.75
C GLY A 53 -12.07 6.14 4.27
N ILE A 54 -11.53 5.81 5.44
CA ILE A 54 -10.38 6.51 6.01
C ILE A 54 -9.14 6.32 5.12
N ALA A 55 -8.91 5.08 4.65
CA ALA A 55 -7.79 4.75 3.79
C ALA A 55 -7.92 5.41 2.41
N ASP A 56 -9.12 5.44 1.83
CA ASP A 56 -9.40 6.11 0.55
C ASP A 56 -9.16 7.61 0.63
N GLN A 57 -9.62 8.25 1.70
CA GLN A 57 -9.40 9.67 1.92
C GLN A 57 -7.91 9.97 2.09
N ALA A 58 -7.22 9.21 2.94
CA ALA A 58 -5.78 9.37 3.16
C ALA A 58 -4.96 9.14 1.88
N LEU A 59 -5.40 8.22 1.01
CA LEU A 59 -4.81 8.01 -0.30
C LEU A 59 -5.04 9.20 -1.23
N THR A 60 -6.27 9.72 -1.29
CA THR A 60 -6.64 10.91 -2.06
C THR A 60 -5.84 12.15 -1.61
N ASP A 61 -5.58 12.26 -0.31
CA ASP A 61 -4.79 13.34 0.29
C ASP A 61 -3.27 13.17 0.07
N GLY A 62 -2.84 12.12 -0.64
CA GLY A 62 -1.44 11.89 -1.00
C GLY A 62 -0.56 11.44 0.18
N LEU A 63 -1.15 10.82 1.21
CA LEU A 63 -0.43 10.43 2.42
C LEU A 63 0.37 9.13 2.28
N TYR A 64 0.06 8.33 1.26
CA TYR A 64 0.70 7.04 0.99
C TYR A 64 1.91 7.19 0.06
N THR A 65 2.84 6.24 0.19
CA THR A 65 3.98 6.06 -0.71
C THR A 65 3.96 4.65 -1.25
N HIS A 66 4.12 4.48 -2.56
CA HIS A 66 4.39 3.17 -3.16
C HIS A 66 5.77 2.71 -2.72
N VAL A 67 5.83 1.65 -1.90
CA VAL A 67 7.07 1.21 -1.26
C VAL A 67 7.68 -0.01 -1.91
N SER A 68 6.87 -0.87 -2.53
CA SER A 68 7.32 -2.11 -3.16
C SER A 68 6.27 -2.72 -4.06
N ASP A 69 6.71 -3.64 -4.91
CA ASP A 69 5.88 -4.61 -5.61
C ASP A 69 6.17 -6.02 -5.09
N ILE A 70 5.13 -6.82 -4.87
CA ILE A 70 5.23 -8.19 -4.35
C ILE A 70 4.61 -9.16 -5.34
N ARG A 71 5.36 -10.18 -5.76
CA ARG A 71 4.85 -11.31 -6.54
C ARG A 71 4.10 -12.28 -5.62
N ALA A 72 2.78 -12.34 -5.72
CA ALA A 72 1.92 -13.20 -4.92
C ALA A 72 0.65 -13.62 -5.67
N GLU A 73 0.00 -14.68 -5.20
CA GLU A 73 -1.20 -15.24 -5.87
C GLU A 73 -2.53 -14.70 -5.34
N THR A 74 -2.53 -14.26 -4.08
CA THR A 74 -3.71 -13.77 -3.38
C THR A 74 -3.31 -12.63 -2.45
N PRO A 75 -4.28 -11.81 -1.97
CA PRO A 75 -4.04 -10.83 -0.92
C PRO A 75 -3.36 -11.42 0.33
N ASP A 76 -3.81 -12.59 0.78
CA ASP A 76 -3.22 -13.28 1.94
C ASP A 76 -1.78 -13.73 1.67
N HIS A 77 -1.50 -14.26 0.48
CA HIS A 77 -0.14 -14.64 0.10
C HIS A 77 0.78 -13.41 -0.01
N CYS A 78 0.27 -12.28 -0.50
CA CYS A 78 0.99 -11.00 -0.51
C CYS A 78 1.34 -10.54 0.90
N PHE A 79 0.39 -10.65 1.83
CA PHE A 79 0.59 -10.33 3.24
C PHE A 79 1.60 -11.25 3.93
N GLU A 80 1.54 -12.56 3.66
CA GLU A 80 2.53 -13.52 4.13
C GLU A 80 3.94 -13.15 3.62
N ILE A 81 4.10 -12.96 2.31
CA ILE A 81 5.40 -12.62 1.71
C ILE A 81 5.93 -11.29 2.25
N GLY A 82 5.10 -10.27 2.33
CA GLY A 82 5.54 -8.96 2.80
C GLY A 82 5.94 -8.93 4.28
N ASN A 83 5.55 -9.95 5.06
CA ASN A 83 5.89 -10.08 6.48
C ASN A 83 7.00 -11.09 6.77
N ILE A 84 7.06 -12.20 6.01
CA ILE A 84 7.94 -13.34 6.27
C ILE A 84 8.97 -13.53 5.14
N GLY A 85 8.62 -13.16 3.90
CA GLY A 85 9.40 -13.37 2.69
C GLY A 85 8.86 -14.53 1.83
N PRO A 86 9.60 -14.96 0.80
CA PRO A 86 11.02 -14.66 0.57
C PRO A 86 11.25 -13.27 -0.04
N GLU A 87 12.40 -12.66 0.31
CA GLU A 87 12.80 -11.35 -0.24
C GLU A 87 12.91 -11.34 -1.76
N SER A 88 13.19 -12.49 -2.40
CA SER A 88 13.24 -12.62 -3.86
C SER A 88 11.90 -12.33 -4.56
N ALA A 89 10.79 -12.38 -3.83
CA ALA A 89 9.46 -12.04 -4.36
C ALA A 89 9.14 -10.54 -4.22
N ILE A 90 9.99 -9.76 -3.53
CA ILE A 90 9.76 -8.35 -3.23
C ILE A 90 10.70 -7.47 -4.06
N THR A 91 10.15 -6.52 -4.79
CA THR A 91 10.90 -5.44 -5.44
C THR A 91 10.66 -4.15 -4.65
N ARG A 92 11.69 -3.61 -3.98
CA ARG A 92 11.55 -2.43 -3.12
C ARG A 92 11.90 -1.14 -3.87
N PHE A 93 11.07 -0.11 -3.71
CA PHE A 93 11.29 1.25 -4.24
C PHE A 93 11.57 2.26 -3.14
N SER A 94 11.10 1.98 -1.92
CA SER A 94 11.33 2.81 -0.73
C SER A 94 11.50 1.92 0.50
N ARG A 95 11.62 2.56 1.68
CA ARG A 95 11.60 1.86 2.96
C ARG A 95 10.24 1.21 3.14
N MET A 96 10.21 -0.12 3.16
CA MET A 96 9.01 -0.91 3.43
C MET A 96 9.14 -1.60 4.78
N SER A 97 8.10 -1.50 5.60
CA SER A 97 7.90 -2.34 6.79
C SER A 97 7.02 -3.54 6.47
N SER A 98 6.93 -4.49 7.41
CA SER A 98 5.88 -5.51 7.42
C SER A 98 4.50 -4.89 7.14
N LEU A 99 3.68 -5.55 6.34
CA LEU A 99 2.30 -5.17 6.09
C LEU A 99 1.50 -5.24 7.39
N SER A 100 0.74 -4.19 7.66
CA SER A 100 -0.08 -4.05 8.86
C SER A 100 -1.33 -3.24 8.57
N VAL A 101 -2.18 -3.09 9.59
CA VAL A 101 -3.44 -2.36 9.51
C VAL A 101 -3.24 -0.96 8.92
N GLY A 102 -4.08 -0.63 7.94
CA GLY A 102 -4.04 0.63 7.20
C GLY A 102 -3.00 0.67 6.09
N ASP A 103 -2.31 -0.41 5.76
CA ASP A 103 -1.51 -0.47 4.54
C ASP A 103 -2.42 -0.87 3.37
N ILE A 104 -2.12 -0.39 2.15
CA ILE A 104 -2.91 -0.67 0.95
C ILE A 104 -2.12 -1.59 0.03
N ILE A 105 -2.81 -2.60 -0.48
CA ILE A 105 -2.33 -3.42 -1.59
C ILE A 105 -3.26 -3.26 -2.78
N VAL A 106 -2.70 -3.22 -3.99
CA VAL A 106 -3.47 -3.14 -5.23
C VAL A 106 -3.05 -4.28 -6.13
N ASP A 107 -4.02 -5.06 -6.58
CA ASP A 107 -3.74 -6.13 -7.53
C ASP A 107 -3.47 -5.60 -8.95
N VAL A 108 -3.25 -6.53 -9.87
CA VAL A 108 -2.87 -6.26 -11.25
C VAL A 108 -3.97 -5.61 -12.07
N GLU A 109 -5.23 -5.86 -11.69
CA GLU A 109 -6.40 -5.29 -12.35
C GLU A 109 -6.65 -3.86 -11.84
N GLY A 110 -6.21 -3.56 -10.62
CA GLY A 110 -6.43 -2.28 -9.96
C GLY A 110 -7.36 -2.38 -8.76
N ASN A 111 -7.76 -3.57 -8.31
CA ASN A 111 -8.60 -3.70 -7.12
C ASN A 111 -7.75 -3.33 -5.89
N ALA A 112 -8.06 -2.18 -5.29
CA ALA A 112 -7.36 -1.65 -4.14
C ALA A 112 -8.02 -2.11 -2.84
N MET A 113 -7.21 -2.64 -1.92
CA MET A 113 -7.66 -3.18 -0.65
C MET A 113 -6.78 -2.64 0.48
N VAL A 114 -7.41 -2.29 1.60
CA VAL A 114 -6.71 -1.95 2.84
C VAL A 114 -6.64 -3.17 3.76
N VAL A 115 -5.49 -3.36 4.40
CA VAL A 115 -5.33 -4.34 5.48
C VAL A 115 -6.15 -3.87 6.68
N ALA A 116 -7.13 -4.67 7.09
CA ALA A 116 -7.99 -4.40 8.24
C ALA A 116 -7.53 -5.20 9.47
N ASN A 117 -8.17 -4.97 10.62
CA ASN A 117 -7.92 -5.76 11.84
C ASN A 117 -8.08 -7.27 11.61
N TYR A 118 -8.98 -7.65 10.70
CA TYR A 118 -9.15 -9.02 10.23
C TYR A 118 -9.28 -9.02 8.71
N GLY A 119 -8.29 -9.59 8.03
CA GLY A 119 -8.26 -9.70 6.56
C GLY A 119 -8.16 -8.35 5.87
N PHE A 120 -8.89 -8.20 4.76
CA PHE A 120 -8.84 -7.04 3.89
C PHE A 120 -10.22 -6.43 3.70
N LYS A 121 -10.24 -5.12 3.45
CA LYS A 121 -11.44 -4.40 3.03
C LYS A 121 -11.17 -3.70 1.71
N GLU A 122 -12.10 -3.81 0.78
CA GLU A 122 -12.02 -3.14 -0.51
C GLU A 122 -12.13 -1.62 -0.32
N ILE A 123 -11.29 -0.88 -1.03
CA ILE A 123 -11.33 0.58 -1.13
C ILE A 123 -12.02 0.98 -2.44
N GLY A 124 -11.76 0.23 -3.51
CA GLY A 124 -12.38 0.41 -4.82
C GLY A 124 -11.42 0.06 -5.96
N PHE A 125 -11.81 0.41 -7.18
CA PHE A 125 -11.03 0.17 -8.39
C PHE A 125 -10.13 1.36 -8.73
N LYS A 126 -8.82 1.15 -8.70
CA LYS A 126 -7.74 2.14 -8.89
C LYS A 126 -6.67 1.59 -9.86
N PRO A 127 -7.01 1.42 -11.15
CA PRO A 127 -6.12 0.83 -12.14
C PRO A 127 -4.79 1.58 -12.26
N GLU A 128 -4.77 2.90 -12.07
CA GLU A 128 -3.56 3.72 -12.09
C GLU A 128 -2.50 3.31 -11.05
N MET A 129 -2.90 2.60 -9.99
CA MET A 129 -2.00 2.09 -8.96
C MET A 129 -1.57 0.64 -9.19
N SER A 130 -2.07 -0.02 -10.24
CA SER A 130 -1.66 -1.38 -10.56
C SER A 130 -0.25 -1.40 -11.16
N ALA A 131 0.48 -2.49 -10.93
CA ALA A 131 1.86 -2.62 -11.39
C ALA A 131 1.98 -2.40 -12.92
N ALA A 132 0.99 -2.87 -13.69
CA ALA A 132 0.96 -2.71 -15.14
C ALA A 132 0.94 -1.22 -15.56
N ASN A 133 0.14 -0.39 -14.89
CA ASN A 133 -0.02 1.02 -15.27
C ASN A 133 1.09 1.91 -14.71
N LEU A 134 1.66 1.58 -13.54
CA LEU A 134 2.81 2.29 -13.00
C LEU A 134 4.05 2.13 -13.87
N VAL A 135 4.30 0.92 -14.40
CA VAL A 135 5.41 0.67 -15.33
C VAL A 135 5.24 1.47 -16.62
N TYR A 136 4.04 1.48 -17.19
CA TYR A 136 3.75 2.22 -18.43
C TYR A 136 4.00 3.73 -18.26
N ASN A 137 3.57 4.30 -17.13
CA ASN A 137 3.78 5.70 -16.82
C ASN A 137 5.26 6.07 -16.62
N MET A 138 6.13 5.12 -16.30
CA MET A 138 7.59 5.38 -16.22
C MET A 138 8.27 5.35 -17.59
N GLU A 139 7.77 4.58 -18.55
CA GLU A 139 8.32 4.51 -19.90
C GLU A 139 8.00 5.76 -20.74
N GLU A 140 6.88 6.46 -20.47
CA GLU A 140 6.51 7.70 -21.19
C GLU A 140 7.29 8.95 -20.74
N VAL A 141 8.01 8.90 -19.60
CA VAL A 141 8.82 10.04 -19.10
C VAL A 141 10.33 9.85 -19.35
N ALA A 142 10.71 8.76 -20.03
CA ALA A 142 12.10 8.43 -20.37
C ALA A 142 12.45 8.84 -21.82
#